data_AF-A0A1Y6EHN6-F1
#
_entry.id   AF-A0A1Y6EHN6-F1
#
_cell.length_a   1.000
_cell.length_b   1.000
_cell.length_c   1.000
_cell.angle_alpha   90.00
_cell.angle_beta   90.00
_cell.angle_gamma   90.00
#
_symmetry.space_group_name_H-M   'P 1'
#
loop_
_entity.id
_entity.type
_entity.pdbx_description
1 polymer ?
#
loop_
_entity_poly.entity_id
_entity_poly.type
_entity_poly.pdbx_seq_one_letter_code
_entity_poly.pdbx_strand_id
1 'polypeptide(L)'
;MQAVLTIDRLPECEIEAAASFHAHWLEAAREALSDEADSLVLALPSAPTSHDDWRRALARDLARAHAPKLVNIISAPDSATRDAMLSYLMDAPGVTGQYLPGHE
;
A
#
# COMPACT_ATOMS: atom_id res chain seq x y z
N MET A 1 -1.03 -8.92 14.00
CA MET A 1 -2.20 -8.86 13.07
C MET A 1 -1.87 -7.99 11.86
N GLN A 2 -2.28 -8.41 10.65
CA GLN A 2 -2.11 -7.65 9.40
C GLN A 2 -3.45 -7.00 9.01
N ALA A 3 -3.47 -5.67 8.92
CA ALA A 3 -4.58 -4.91 8.36
C ALA A 3 -4.38 -4.75 6.84
N VAL A 4 -5.48 -4.67 6.10
CA VAL A 4 -5.46 -4.43 4.65
C VAL A 4 -6.44 -3.32 4.32
N LEU A 5 -5.95 -2.27 3.66
CA LEU A 5 -6.78 -1.19 3.11
C LEU A 5 -6.78 -1.30 1.58
N THR A 6 -7.92 -1.66 1.02
CA THR A 6 -8.12 -1.81 -0.43
C THR A 6 -8.67 -0.52 -1.03
N ILE A 7 -8.02 -0.03 -2.08
CA ILE A 7 -8.44 1.14 -2.85
C ILE A 7 -8.76 0.66 -4.26
N ASP A 8 -10.03 0.69 -4.64
CA ASP A 8 -10.47 0.12 -5.92
C ASP A 8 -10.15 1.03 -7.11
N ARG A 9 -10.11 2.35 -6.89
CA ARG A 9 -9.96 3.35 -7.96
C ARG A 9 -9.13 4.54 -7.52
N LEU A 10 -8.26 4.97 -8.42
CA LEU A 10 -7.54 6.23 -8.39
C LEU A 10 -7.57 6.85 -9.79
N PRO A 11 -7.41 8.18 -9.92
CA PRO A 11 -7.18 8.83 -11.21
C PRO A 11 -6.08 8.16 -12.04
N GLU A 12 -6.20 8.21 -13.37
CA GLU A 12 -5.19 7.66 -14.28
C GLU A 12 -3.90 8.49 -14.27
N CYS A 13 -4.03 9.83 -14.18
CA CYS A 13 -2.89 10.73 -14.10
C CYS A 13 -2.16 10.59 -12.76
N GLU A 14 -0.84 10.47 -12.79
CA GLU A 14 0.00 10.13 -11.64
C GLU A 14 -0.10 11.17 -10.53
N ILE A 15 -0.06 12.46 -10.89
CA ILE A 15 -0.12 13.56 -9.93
C ILE A 15 -1.50 13.66 -9.28
N GLU A 16 -2.56 13.41 -10.06
CA GLU A 16 -3.94 13.40 -9.56
C GLU A 16 -4.19 12.19 -8.66
N ALA A 17 -3.62 11.02 -9.00
CA ALA A 17 -3.70 9.81 -8.19
C ALA A 17 -3.03 9.99 -6.83
N ALA A 18 -1.80 10.53 -6.82
CA ALA A 18 -1.09 10.84 -5.59
C ALA A 18 -1.86 11.87 -4.74
N ALA A 19 -2.33 12.96 -5.36
CA ALA A 19 -3.12 13.97 -4.65
C ALA A 19 -4.42 13.40 -4.07
N SER A 20 -5.14 12.57 -4.83
CA SER A 20 -6.36 11.89 -4.39
C SER A 20 -6.09 10.92 -3.24
N PHE A 21 -5.00 10.15 -3.31
CA PHE A 21 -4.57 9.30 -2.20
C PHE A 21 -4.35 10.13 -0.92
N HIS A 22 -3.56 11.19 -1.01
CA HIS A 22 -3.26 12.03 0.15
C HIS A 22 -4.50 12.74 0.72
N ALA A 23 -5.43 13.17 -0.14
CA ALA A 23 -6.63 13.87 0.27
C ALA A 23 -7.70 12.96 0.90
N HIS A 24 -7.82 11.71 0.43
CA HIS A 24 -8.97 10.86 0.76
C HIS A 24 -8.63 9.57 1.51
N TRP A 25 -7.40 9.09 1.43
CA TRP A 25 -7.03 7.75 1.92
C TRP A 25 -5.91 7.76 2.95
N LEU A 26 -5.11 8.83 3.02
CA LEU A 26 -4.00 8.91 3.97
C LEU A 26 -4.47 8.79 5.42
N GLU A 27 -5.59 9.42 5.78
CA GLU A 27 -6.09 9.36 7.15
C GLU A 27 -6.60 7.96 7.50
N ALA A 28 -7.34 7.31 6.61
CA ALA A 28 -7.78 5.92 6.80
C ALA A 28 -6.58 4.95 6.96
N ALA A 29 -5.47 5.18 6.23
CA ALA A 29 -4.25 4.41 6.41
C ALA A 29 -3.61 4.65 7.80
N ARG A 30 -3.66 5.88 8.32
CA ARG A 30 -3.18 6.22 9.66
C ARG A 30 -4.05 5.61 10.75
N GLU A 31 -5.37 5.64 10.58
CA GLU A 31 -6.33 5.01 11.50
C GLU A 31 -6.10 3.50 11.59
N ALA A 32 -5.96 2.83 10.45
CA ALA A 32 -5.63 1.39 10.40
C ALA A 32 -4.28 1.06 11.06
N LEU A 33 -3.36 2.03 11.09
CA LEU A 33 -2.09 1.94 11.81
C LEU A 33 -2.17 2.40 13.26
N SER A 34 -3.28 2.97 13.73
CA SER A 34 -3.47 3.34 15.14
C SER A 34 -4.09 2.21 15.96
N ASP A 35 -4.82 1.31 15.29
CA ASP A 35 -5.44 0.11 15.87
C ASP A 35 -4.42 -0.93 16.39
N GLU A 36 -4.91 -2.06 16.91
CA GLU A 36 -4.10 -3.20 17.37
C GLU A 36 -3.32 -3.94 16.26
N ALA A 37 -3.30 -3.40 15.03
CA ALA A 37 -2.54 -3.97 13.92
C ALA A 37 -1.03 -3.70 14.05
N ASP A 38 -0.22 -4.73 13.80
CA ASP A 38 1.24 -4.68 13.76
C ASP A 38 1.75 -4.32 12.36
N SER A 39 0.92 -4.53 11.34
CA SER A 39 1.25 -4.26 9.95
C SER A 39 0.04 -3.80 9.14
N LEU A 40 0.29 -2.99 8.12
CA LEU A 40 -0.69 -2.53 7.14
C LEU A 40 -0.18 -2.85 5.72
N VAL A 41 -1.06 -3.40 4.89
CA VAL A 41 -0.88 -3.45 3.44
C VAL A 41 -1.90 -2.54 2.77
N LEU A 42 -1.42 -1.58 1.97
CA LEU A 42 -2.25 -0.80 1.05
C LEU A 42 -2.34 -1.53 -0.28
N ALA A 43 -3.54 -1.97 -0.67
CA ALA A 43 -3.78 -2.58 -1.97
C ALA A 43 -4.32 -1.52 -2.94
N LEU A 44 -3.46 -1.04 -3.83
CA LEU A 44 -3.77 -0.05 -4.86
C LEU A 44 -4.22 -0.72 -6.16
N PRO A 45 -4.98 -0.02 -7.02
CA PRO A 45 -5.28 -0.56 -8.34
C PRO A 45 -4.01 -0.69 -9.17
N SER A 46 -4.01 -1.66 -10.11
CA SER A 46 -2.94 -1.76 -11.11
C SER A 46 -2.79 -0.44 -11.85
N ALA A 47 -1.55 -0.09 -12.18
CA ALA A 47 -1.23 1.14 -12.90
C ALA A 47 0.07 0.97 -13.70
N PRO A 48 0.26 1.80 -14.75
CA PRO A 48 1.52 1.87 -15.46
C PRO A 48 2.71 2.20 -14.54
N THR A 49 3.92 1.89 -14.99
CA THR A 49 5.18 2.13 -14.26
C THR A 49 5.41 3.61 -13.91
N SER A 50 4.72 4.54 -14.58
CA SER A 50 4.76 5.96 -14.24
C SER A 50 4.25 6.28 -12.82
N HIS A 51 3.46 5.39 -12.22
CA HIS A 51 2.98 5.53 -10.84
C HIS A 51 3.98 5.05 -9.78
N ASP A 52 5.09 4.42 -10.17
CA ASP A 52 5.93 3.68 -9.23
C ASP A 52 6.64 4.56 -8.22
N ASP A 53 7.11 5.73 -8.64
CA ASP A 53 7.94 6.59 -7.80
C ASP A 53 7.15 7.12 -6.60
N TRP A 54 5.94 7.64 -6.82
CA TRP A 54 5.12 8.18 -5.74
C TRP A 54 4.61 7.07 -4.81
N ARG A 55 4.24 5.90 -5.35
CA ARG A 55 3.81 4.75 -4.55
C ARG A 55 4.96 4.20 -3.69
N ARG A 56 6.18 4.13 -4.25
CA ARG A 56 7.36 3.69 -3.51
C ARG A 56 7.78 4.70 -2.43
N ALA A 57 7.70 5.99 -2.73
CA ALA A 57 7.93 7.05 -1.74
C ALA A 57 6.92 6.96 -0.60
N LEU A 58 5.63 6.82 -0.92
CA LEU A 58 4.56 6.66 0.06
C LEU A 58 4.78 5.46 0.98
N ALA A 59 5.13 4.29 0.43
CA ALA A 59 5.40 3.09 1.22
C ALA A 59 6.53 3.33 2.25
N ARG A 60 7.65 3.92 1.80
CA ARG A 60 8.81 4.23 2.65
C ARG A 60 8.48 5.25 3.72
N ASP A 61 7.73 6.29 3.37
CA ASP A 61 7.39 7.37 4.29
C ASP A 61 6.41 6.90 5.37
N LEU A 62 5.39 6.12 5.01
CA LEU A 62 4.46 5.53 5.98
C LEU A 62 5.16 4.55 6.92
N ALA A 63 6.00 3.66 6.40
CA ALA A 63 6.76 2.71 7.21
C ALA A 63 7.69 3.41 8.21
N ARG A 64 8.39 4.46 7.76
CA ARG A 64 9.28 5.25 8.62
C ARG A 64 8.52 6.03 9.68
N ALA A 65 7.37 6.61 9.32
CA ALA A 65 6.57 7.43 10.23
C ALA A 65 5.86 6.60 11.33
N HIS A 66 5.59 5.32 11.09
CA HIS A 66 4.80 4.47 12.00
C HIS A 66 5.62 3.31 12.60
N ALA A 67 6.95 3.36 12.50
CA ALA A 67 7.80 2.38 13.17
C ALA A 67 7.43 2.27 14.66
N PRO A 68 7.29 1.06 15.23
CA PRO A 68 7.71 -0.24 14.67
C PRO A 68 6.69 -0.96 13.77
N LYS A 69 5.53 -0.36 13.44
CA LYS A 69 4.52 -1.00 12.58
C LYS A 69 5.02 -1.13 11.14
N LEU A 70 4.72 -2.27 10.52
CA LEU A 70 5.18 -2.57 9.16
C LEU A 70 4.17 -2.03 8.14
N VAL A 71 4.62 -1.31 7.11
CA VAL A 71 3.73 -0.79 6.07
C VAL A 71 4.28 -1.17 4.71
N ASN A 72 3.46 -1.82 3.89
CA ASN A 72 3.80 -2.13 2.50
C ASN A 72 2.65 -1.73 1.57
N ILE A 73 2.97 -1.56 0.31
CA ILE A 73 2.01 -1.25 -0.75
C ILE A 73 2.10 -2.34 -1.80
N ILE A 74 0.96 -2.80 -2.29
CA ILE A 74 0.87 -3.75 -3.39
C ILE A 74 -0.02 -3.16 -4.49
N SER A 75 0.27 -3.51 -5.73
CA SER A 75 -0.74 -3.52 -6.79
C SER A 75 -0.80 -4.92 -7.38
N ALA A 76 -1.99 -5.38 -7.74
CA ALA A 76 -2.17 -6.70 -8.31
C ALA A 76 -3.15 -6.62 -9.49
N PRO A 77 -2.89 -7.33 -10.59
CA PRO A 77 -3.78 -7.36 -11.76
C PRO A 77 -5.05 -8.18 -11.50
N ASP A 78 -5.04 -9.06 -10.50
CA ASP A 78 -6.14 -9.94 -10.15
C ASP A 78 -6.16 -10.30 -8.65
N SER A 79 -7.27 -10.90 -8.19
CA SER A 79 -7.45 -11.26 -6.78
C SER A 79 -6.51 -12.37 -6.31
N ALA A 80 -6.16 -13.34 -7.15
CA ALA A 80 -5.29 -14.44 -6.76
C ALA A 80 -3.85 -13.94 -6.52
N THR A 81 -3.36 -13.06 -7.39
CA THR A 81 -2.08 -12.38 -7.23
C THR A 81 -2.06 -11.51 -5.97
N ARG A 82 -3.15 -10.77 -5.71
CA ARG A 82 -3.30 -9.98 -4.48
C ARG A 82 -3.21 -10.86 -3.24
N ASP A 83 -3.98 -11.95 -3.20
CA ASP A 83 -4.05 -12.84 -2.04
C ASP A 83 -2.70 -13.53 -1.78
N ALA A 84 -1.96 -13.89 -2.84
CA ALA A 84 -0.61 -14.42 -2.73
C ALA A 84 0.38 -13.39 -2.14
N MET A 85 0.33 -12.13 -2.59
CA MET A 85 1.17 -11.06 -2.03
C MET A 85 0.83 -10.76 -0.57
N LEU A 86 -0.46 -10.74 -0.20
CA LEU A 86 -0.91 -10.52 1.18
C LEU A 86 -0.42 -11.64 2.09
N SER A 87 -0.58 -12.90 1.67
CA SER A 87 -0.09 -14.07 2.40
C SER A 87 1.42 -14.01 2.62
N TYR A 88 2.19 -13.71 1.56
CA TYR A 88 3.64 -13.54 1.67
C TYR A 88 4.03 -12.46 2.69
N LEU A 89 3.38 -11.29 2.66
CA LEU A 89 3.69 -10.19 3.58
C LEU A 89 3.25 -10.48 5.02
N MET A 90 2.21 -11.30 5.21
CA MET A 90 1.78 -11.75 6.53
C MET A 90 2.85 -12.61 7.19
N ASP A 91 3.52 -13.46 6.42
CA ASP A 91 4.56 -14.39 6.88
C ASP A 91 5.98 -13.78 6.90
N ALA A 92 6.12 -12.51 6.49
CA ALA A 92 7.41 -11.82 6.33
C ALA A 92 7.59 -10.63 7.31
N PRO A 93 7.82 -10.87 8.61
CA PRO A 93 7.88 -9.82 9.65
C PRO A 93 9.08 -8.86 9.54
N GLY A 94 9.99 -9.07 8.57
CA GLY A 94 11.10 -8.16 8.27
C GLY A 94 10.84 -7.24 7.08
N VAL A 95 9.73 -7.40 6.35
CA VAL A 95 9.45 -6.67 5.12
C VAL A 95 8.58 -5.45 5.44
N THR A 96 9.12 -4.26 5.23
CA THR A 96 8.41 -2.98 5.38
C THR A 96 8.96 -1.93 4.42
N GLY A 97 8.18 -0.90 4.15
CA GLY A 97 8.52 0.20 3.25
C GLY A 97 8.64 -0.22 1.78
N GLN A 98 8.08 -1.37 1.41
CA GLN A 98 8.14 -1.89 0.05
C GLN A 98 6.88 -1.55 -0.74
N TYR A 99 7.08 -1.31 -2.03
CA TYR A 99 6.03 -1.31 -3.04
C TYR A 99 6.27 -2.50 -3.97
N LEU A 100 5.30 -3.41 -4.04
CA LEU A 100 5.30 -4.60 -4.90
C LEU A 100 4.34 -4.33 -6.08
N PRO A 101 4.87 -3.92 -7.24
CA PRO A 101 4.04 -3.64 -8.40
C PRO A 101 3.61 -4.94 -9.09
N GLY A 102 2.31 -5.09 -9.29
CA GLY A 102 1.71 -5.88 -10.36
C GLY A 102 1.18 -4.89 -11.39
N HIS A 103 1.96 -4.65 -12.44
CA HIS A 103 1.52 -3.86 -13.59
C HIS A 103 0.54 -4.67 -14.45
N GLU A 104 -0.25 -3.98 -15.27
CA GLU A 104 -0.98 -4.60 -16.38
C GLU A 104 -0.03 -5.12 -17.48
#